data_AF-A0A7C2V8Z6-F1
#
_entry.id   AF-A0A7C2V8Z6-F1
#
_cell.length_a   1.000
_cell.length_b   1.000
_cell.length_c   1.000
_cell.angle_alpha   90.00
_cell.angle_beta   90.00
_cell.angle_gamma   90.00
#
_symmetry.space_group_name_H-M   'P 1'
#
loop_
_entity.id
_entity.type
_entity.pdbx_description
1 polymer ?
#
loop_
_entity_poly.entity_id
_entity_poly.type
_entity_poly.pdbx_seq_one_letter_code
_entity_poly.pdbx_strand_id
1 'polypeptide(L)'
;MYQFLYTDVEFLKKKNKLAPESVLAWVPAQVIRFTECRPKELYIVDCFFSSLLDNPYISMLLLRKIPKTRDLKTYSSPPVEAVRLSASCRDVIGDFYQIAKNVISKEFGKLFELLDTIFEYRDIEFTVRRFFKVKKHVIKAEEVKEMDVRISTRIAEKLVDRLCLYDKKSNTINPAPINVERYNVLVYIDPDLLTSGIAVGRHVLEVKAYARFIKKFNLYSLFSLRPPKLSTSIHH
;
A
#
# COMPACT_ATOMS: atom_id res chain seq x y z
N MET A 1 11.57 17.25 -10.34
CA MET A 1 10.10 17.22 -10.53
C MET A 1 9.69 15.76 -10.72
N TYR A 2 8.63 15.27 -10.07
CA TYR A 2 8.20 13.87 -10.19
C TYR A 2 7.51 13.64 -11.55
N GLN A 3 7.85 12.56 -12.26
CA GLN A 3 7.11 12.11 -13.44
C GLN A 3 5.85 11.32 -13.02
N PHE A 4 4.87 11.17 -13.91
CA PHE A 4 3.65 10.41 -13.66
C PHE A 4 3.78 9.01 -14.24
N LEU A 5 3.51 7.99 -13.43
CA LEU A 5 3.49 6.61 -13.91
C LEU A 5 2.21 6.36 -14.71
N TYR A 6 2.35 5.78 -15.89
CA TYR A 6 1.24 5.51 -16.80
C TYR A 6 0.11 4.71 -16.13
N THR A 7 -1.12 5.07 -16.47
CA THR A 7 -2.34 4.36 -16.07
C THR A 7 -3.32 4.31 -17.25
N ASP A 8 -3.87 3.13 -17.53
CA ASP A 8 -4.87 2.91 -18.58
C ASP A 8 -6.29 3.15 -18.02
N VAL A 9 -6.81 4.36 -18.21
CA VAL A 9 -8.10 4.79 -17.66
C VAL A 9 -9.26 3.97 -18.21
N GLU A 10 -9.23 3.64 -19.50
CA GLU A 10 -10.29 2.86 -20.14
C GLU A 10 -10.33 1.43 -19.59
N PHE A 11 -9.15 0.85 -19.32
CA PHE A 11 -9.08 -0.40 -18.56
C PHE A 11 -9.70 -0.27 -17.16
N LEU A 12 -9.36 0.80 -16.41
CA LEU A 12 -9.89 0.99 -15.06
C LEU A 12 -11.43 1.10 -15.03
N LYS A 13 -12.02 1.82 -16.00
CA LYS A 13 -13.47 1.96 -16.16
C LYS A 13 -14.13 0.64 -16.56
N LYS A 14 -13.61 -0.05 -17.59
CA LYS A 14 -14.23 -1.26 -18.15
C LYS A 14 -14.22 -2.46 -17.20
N LYS A 15 -13.22 -2.54 -16.31
CA LYS A 15 -13.06 -3.68 -15.37
C LYS A 15 -13.85 -3.53 -14.06
N ASN A 16 -14.75 -2.55 -13.93
CA ASN A 16 -15.50 -2.25 -12.70
C ASN A 16 -14.60 -1.96 -11.47
N LYS A 17 -13.32 -1.58 -11.65
CA LYS A 17 -12.41 -1.32 -10.52
C LYS A 17 -12.53 0.10 -9.97
N LEU A 18 -13.16 1.00 -10.71
CA LEU A 18 -13.51 2.34 -10.26
C LEU A 18 -15.03 2.44 -10.25
N ALA A 19 -15.63 2.49 -9.07
CA ALA A 19 -17.00 2.95 -8.94
C ALA A 19 -17.07 4.43 -9.39
N PRO A 20 -18.20 4.92 -9.93
CA PRO A 20 -18.35 6.32 -10.33
C PRO A 20 -18.00 7.33 -9.23
N GLU A 21 -18.21 6.93 -7.97
CA GLU A 21 -17.95 7.70 -6.74
C GLU A 21 -16.53 7.46 -6.17
N SER A 22 -15.69 6.66 -6.83
CA SER A 22 -14.34 6.37 -6.36
C SER A 22 -13.49 7.63 -6.39
N VAL A 23 -12.71 7.83 -5.33
CA VAL A 23 -11.81 8.97 -5.24
C VAL A 23 -10.48 8.63 -5.92
N LEU A 24 -10.01 9.54 -6.76
CA LEU A 24 -8.75 9.43 -7.48
C LEU A 24 -7.77 10.49 -6.98
N ALA A 25 -6.53 10.08 -6.69
CA ALA A 25 -5.47 11.00 -6.33
C ALA A 25 -4.11 10.55 -6.90
N TRP A 26 -3.34 11.51 -7.36
CA TRP A 26 -1.92 11.36 -7.65
C TRP A 26 -1.13 11.51 -6.36
N VAL A 27 -0.44 10.45 -5.98
CA VAL A 27 0.34 10.37 -4.75
C VAL A 27 1.82 10.17 -5.08
N PRO A 28 2.74 10.90 -4.43
CA PRO A 28 4.17 10.66 -4.59
C PRO A 28 4.54 9.26 -4.10
N ALA A 29 5.36 8.58 -4.87
CA ALA A 29 5.80 7.21 -4.61
C ALA A 29 7.24 7.00 -5.10
N GLN A 30 7.87 5.97 -4.55
CA GLN A 30 9.16 5.46 -4.97
C GLN A 30 8.98 4.13 -5.68
N VAL A 31 9.56 4.02 -6.88
CA VAL A 31 9.72 2.75 -7.59
C VAL A 31 11.13 2.25 -7.33
N ILE A 32 11.21 1.02 -6.84
CA ILE A 32 12.41 0.43 -6.26
C ILE A 32 12.79 -0.81 -7.04
N ARG A 33 14.08 -0.94 -7.38
CA ARG A 33 14.67 -2.12 -8.01
C ARG A 33 15.85 -2.62 -7.19
N PHE A 34 15.80 -3.89 -6.80
CA PHE A 34 16.90 -4.58 -6.13
C PHE A 34 17.78 -5.22 -7.20
N THR A 35 18.89 -4.56 -7.58
CA THR A 35 19.62 -4.88 -8.81
C THR A 35 20.38 -6.20 -8.76
N GLU A 36 20.57 -6.80 -7.57
CA GLU A 36 21.27 -8.08 -7.42
C GLU A 36 20.34 -9.24 -7.07
N CYS A 37 19.46 -9.08 -6.08
CA CYS A 37 18.59 -10.16 -5.61
C CYS A 37 17.44 -10.48 -6.59
N ARG A 38 16.79 -9.43 -7.11
CA ARG A 38 15.63 -9.55 -8.01
C ARG A 38 15.69 -8.46 -9.09
N PRO A 39 16.73 -8.44 -9.95
CA PRO A 39 16.98 -7.34 -10.90
C PRO A 39 15.82 -7.02 -11.86
N LYS A 40 14.97 -8.02 -12.13
CA LYS A 40 13.83 -7.93 -13.05
C LYS A 40 12.51 -7.56 -12.35
N GLU A 41 12.52 -7.39 -11.05
CA GLU A 41 11.32 -7.04 -10.28
C GLU A 41 11.38 -5.58 -9.85
N LEU A 42 10.26 -4.91 -10.05
CA LEU A 42 10.05 -3.55 -9.60
C LEU A 42 9.02 -3.56 -8.49
N TYR A 43 9.27 -2.72 -7.51
CA TYR A 43 8.41 -2.54 -6.36
C TYR A 43 7.99 -1.08 -6.27
N ILE A 44 6.84 -0.82 -5.70
CA ILE A 44 6.36 0.53 -5.43
C ILE A 44 6.06 0.69 -3.95
N VAL A 45 6.45 1.83 -3.41
CA VAL A 45 6.16 2.28 -2.04
C VAL A 45 5.58 3.68 -2.11
N ASP A 46 4.50 3.90 -1.37
CA ASP A 46 3.87 5.20 -1.19
C ASP A 46 4.69 6.11 -0.27
N CYS A 47 4.87 7.37 -0.65
CA CYS A 47 5.59 8.34 0.17
C CYS A 47 4.67 9.16 1.08
N PHE A 48 3.39 9.27 0.78
CA PHE A 48 2.46 10.09 1.53
C PHE A 48 2.24 9.55 2.95
N PHE A 49 1.88 8.28 3.10
CA PHE A 49 1.73 7.68 4.43
C PHE A 49 3.05 7.57 5.17
N SER A 50 4.14 7.31 4.44
CA SER A 50 5.49 7.27 4.99
C SER A 50 5.93 8.62 5.59
N SER A 51 5.39 9.73 5.08
CA SER A 51 5.62 11.07 5.64
C SER A 51 4.76 11.35 6.88
N LEU A 52 3.58 10.74 6.99
CA LEU A 52 2.62 11.03 8.05
C LEU A 52 2.94 10.33 9.39
N LEU A 53 3.38 9.07 9.38
CA LEU A 53 3.38 8.25 10.61
C LEU A 53 4.76 7.95 11.18
N ASP A 54 5.81 8.45 10.54
CA ASP A 54 7.20 8.30 10.98
C ASP A 54 7.62 6.90 11.47
N ASN A 55 7.20 5.86 10.74
CA ASN A 55 7.45 4.48 11.13
C ASN A 55 7.99 3.65 9.95
N PRO A 56 9.14 2.95 10.09
CA PRO A 56 9.76 2.22 9.00
C PRO A 56 8.89 1.09 8.45
N TYR A 57 8.01 0.49 9.26
CA TYR A 57 7.15 -0.62 8.84
C TYR A 57 6.02 -0.19 7.88
N ILE A 58 5.77 1.10 7.69
CA ILE A 58 4.83 1.59 6.65
C ILE A 58 5.32 1.17 5.27
N SER A 59 6.63 1.31 5.03
CA SER A 59 7.28 0.93 3.77
C SER A 59 7.06 -0.55 3.47
N MET A 60 7.03 -1.42 4.48
CA MET A 60 6.66 -2.84 4.33
C MET A 60 5.17 -3.03 4.01
N LEU A 61 4.26 -2.39 4.76
CA LEU A 61 2.80 -2.58 4.60
C LEU A 61 2.29 -2.11 3.24
N LEU A 62 2.89 -1.04 2.71
CA LEU A 62 2.52 -0.42 1.44
C LEU A 62 3.33 -0.93 0.24
N LEU A 63 4.41 -1.70 0.48
CA LEU A 63 5.22 -2.26 -0.61
C LEU A 63 4.37 -3.16 -1.52
N ARG A 64 4.35 -2.87 -2.81
CA ARG A 64 3.72 -3.74 -3.81
C ARG A 64 4.65 -4.03 -4.97
N LYS A 65 4.66 -5.28 -5.42
CA LYS A 65 5.37 -5.67 -6.64
C LYS A 65 4.59 -5.16 -7.85
N ILE A 66 5.26 -4.43 -8.73
CA ILE A 66 4.72 -4.01 -10.02
C ILE A 66 4.74 -5.22 -10.97
N PRO A 67 3.61 -5.56 -11.63
CA PRO A 67 3.55 -6.59 -12.64
C PRO A 67 4.57 -6.32 -13.76
N LYS A 68 5.15 -7.39 -14.30
CA LYS A 68 6.07 -7.28 -15.45
C LYS A 68 5.27 -6.87 -16.68
N THR A 69 5.15 -5.58 -16.92
CA THR A 69 4.60 -5.01 -18.15
C THR A 69 5.74 -4.55 -19.04
N ARG A 70 5.59 -4.72 -20.37
CA ARG A 70 6.54 -4.19 -21.37
C ARG A 70 6.53 -2.66 -21.44
N ASP A 71 5.61 -2.01 -20.74
CA ASP A 71 5.22 -0.62 -20.90
C ASP A 71 5.12 0.12 -19.55
N LEU A 72 6.17 0.08 -18.72
CA LEU A 72 6.29 1.13 -17.70
C LEU A 72 6.61 2.44 -18.43
N LYS A 73 5.54 3.14 -18.78
CA LYS A 73 5.57 4.43 -19.43
C LYS A 73 5.48 5.52 -18.38
N THR A 74 6.14 6.63 -18.65
CA THR A 74 6.11 7.80 -17.79
C THR A 74 5.64 8.99 -18.59
N TYR A 75 4.94 9.90 -17.93
CA TYR A 75 4.45 11.14 -18.53
C TYR A 75 4.97 12.32 -17.73
N SER A 76 5.24 13.44 -18.41
CA SER A 76 5.62 14.70 -17.76
C SER A 76 4.44 15.39 -17.08
N SER A 77 3.22 15.18 -17.60
CA SER A 77 1.95 15.67 -17.06
C SER A 77 1.04 14.51 -16.67
N PRO A 78 0.06 14.69 -15.76
CA PRO A 78 -0.83 13.60 -15.37
C PRO A 78 -1.73 13.22 -16.55
N PRO A 79 -1.79 11.94 -16.92
CA PRO A 79 -2.70 11.45 -17.96
C PRO A 79 -4.17 11.39 -17.53
N VAL A 80 -4.44 11.59 -16.23
CA VAL A 80 -5.78 11.52 -15.63
C VAL A 80 -5.99 12.75 -14.75
N GLU A 81 -7.14 13.39 -14.88
CA GLU A 81 -7.54 14.45 -13.98
C GLU A 81 -7.87 13.87 -12.60
N ALA A 82 -7.11 14.28 -11.59
CA ALA A 82 -7.24 13.84 -10.20
C ALA A 82 -6.52 14.81 -9.27
N VAL A 83 -6.87 14.80 -7.98
CA VAL A 83 -6.19 15.58 -6.94
C VAL A 83 -4.71 15.20 -6.91
N ARG A 84 -3.80 16.17 -6.74
CA ARG A 84 -2.38 15.89 -6.52
C ARG A 84 -2.04 16.13 -5.07
N LEU A 85 -1.59 15.09 -4.38
CA LEU A 85 -1.08 15.22 -3.02
C LEU A 85 0.40 15.54 -3.03
N SER A 86 0.81 16.45 -2.13
CA SER A 86 2.20 16.79 -1.91
C SER A 86 2.72 16.08 -0.67
N ALA A 87 3.81 15.33 -0.81
CA ALA A 87 4.54 14.73 0.31
C ALA A 87 6.02 14.59 -0.05
N SER A 88 6.87 14.59 0.98
CA SER A 88 8.27 14.22 0.85
C SER A 88 8.43 12.71 1.00
N CYS A 89 9.22 12.09 0.14
CA CYS A 89 9.61 10.70 0.30
C CYS A 89 10.67 10.56 1.39
N ARG A 90 10.37 9.73 2.38
CA ARG A 90 11.33 9.22 3.37
C ARG A 90 12.45 8.43 2.69
N ASP A 91 13.55 8.23 3.42
CA ASP A 91 14.56 7.24 3.08
C ASP A 91 14.03 5.80 3.27
N VAL A 92 13.35 5.30 2.24
CA VAL A 92 12.82 3.92 2.20
C VAL A 92 13.92 2.85 2.28
N ILE A 93 15.15 3.19 1.87
CA ILE A 93 16.29 2.26 1.96
C ILE A 93 16.66 2.11 3.43
N GLY A 94 16.81 3.23 4.15
CA GLY A 94 17.01 3.26 5.59
C GLY A 94 15.93 2.49 6.35
N ASP A 95 14.65 2.64 5.96
CA ASP A 95 13.55 1.87 6.56
C ASP A 95 13.74 0.36 6.40
N PHE A 96 14.08 -0.11 5.20
CA PHE A 96 14.29 -1.54 4.95
C PHE A 96 15.46 -2.12 5.74
N TYR A 97 16.55 -1.37 5.90
CA TYR A 97 17.67 -1.79 6.74
C TYR A 97 17.29 -1.81 8.22
N GLN A 98 16.51 -0.84 8.69
CA GLN A 98 16.02 -0.85 10.05
C GLN A 98 15.08 -2.04 10.30
N ILE A 99 14.17 -2.35 9.36
CA ILE A 99 13.31 -3.54 9.42
C ILE A 99 14.16 -4.82 9.45
N ALA A 100 15.19 -4.92 8.60
CA ALA A 100 16.09 -6.08 8.60
C ALA A 100 16.79 -6.25 9.96
N LYS A 101 17.36 -5.17 10.51
CA LYS A 101 17.97 -5.17 11.85
C LYS A 101 16.99 -5.64 12.92
N ASN A 102 15.77 -5.12 12.91
CA ASN A 102 14.72 -5.48 13.86
C ASN A 102 14.31 -6.96 13.73
N VAL A 103 14.19 -7.48 12.52
CA VAL A 103 13.87 -8.90 12.27
C VAL A 103 14.95 -9.81 12.83
N ILE A 104 16.22 -9.49 12.57
CA ILE A 104 17.37 -10.29 13.05
C ILE A 104 17.46 -10.27 14.59
N SER A 105 17.27 -9.10 15.20
CA SER A 105 17.29 -8.92 16.66
C SER A 105 16.00 -9.33 17.36
N LYS A 106 14.94 -9.68 16.61
CA LYS A 106 13.58 -9.96 17.11
C LYS A 106 12.93 -8.77 17.84
N GLU A 107 13.30 -7.54 17.49
CA GLU A 107 12.79 -6.30 18.08
C GLU A 107 11.64 -5.70 17.25
N PHE A 108 10.41 -6.13 17.52
CA PHE A 108 9.23 -5.72 16.73
C PHE A 108 8.41 -4.58 17.36
N GLY A 109 8.92 -3.89 18.38
CA GLY A 109 8.17 -2.85 19.12
C GLY A 109 7.53 -1.80 18.22
N LYS A 110 8.29 -1.24 17.26
CA LYS A 110 7.77 -0.26 16.29
C LYS A 110 6.71 -0.82 15.34
N LEU A 111 6.77 -2.12 15.02
CA LEU A 111 5.72 -2.77 14.22
C LEU A 111 4.43 -2.86 15.02
N PHE A 112 4.52 -3.25 16.29
CA PHE A 112 3.35 -3.38 17.16
C PHE A 112 2.69 -2.02 17.41
N GLU A 113 3.48 -0.98 17.67
CA GLU A 113 3.01 0.41 17.77
C GLU A 113 2.28 0.85 16.50
N LEU A 114 2.82 0.54 15.32
CA LEU A 114 2.19 0.85 14.04
C LEU A 114 0.85 0.13 13.88
N LEU A 115 0.80 -1.16 14.22
CA LEU A 115 -0.44 -1.94 14.16
C LEU A 115 -1.49 -1.37 15.12
N ASP A 116 -1.13 -1.06 16.36
CA ASP A 116 -2.04 -0.47 17.33
C ASP A 116 -2.52 0.93 16.92
N THR A 117 -1.69 1.67 16.19
CA THR A 117 -2.07 2.97 15.63
C THR A 117 -3.11 2.82 14.51
N ILE A 118 -2.92 1.86 13.60
CA ILE A 118 -3.75 1.72 12.38
C ILE A 118 -5.03 0.92 12.64
N PHE A 119 -4.95 -0.11 13.48
CA PHE A 119 -5.99 -1.13 13.63
C PHE A 119 -6.79 -0.90 14.90
N GLU A 120 -8.10 -1.06 14.78
CA GLU A 120 -9.02 -1.15 15.92
C GLU A 120 -9.57 -2.56 15.96
N TYR A 121 -9.19 -3.30 16.98
CA TYR A 121 -9.65 -4.67 17.20
C TYR A 121 -10.96 -4.64 17.97
N ARG A 122 -11.93 -5.42 17.49
CA ARG A 122 -13.24 -5.59 18.11
C ARG A 122 -13.56 -7.07 18.15
N ASP A 123 -14.42 -7.45 19.09
CA ASP A 123 -14.93 -8.80 19.16
C ASP A 123 -15.64 -9.16 17.85
N ILE A 124 -15.28 -10.31 17.29
CA ILE A 124 -15.91 -10.83 16.08
C ILE A 124 -16.96 -11.83 16.51
N GLU A 125 -18.21 -11.42 16.35
CA GLU A 125 -19.36 -12.28 16.61
C GLU A 125 -19.85 -12.90 15.31
N PHE A 126 -19.99 -14.22 15.29
CA PHE A 126 -20.63 -14.91 14.19
C PHE A 126 -21.50 -16.05 14.69
N THR A 127 -22.54 -16.30 13.91
CA THR A 127 -23.58 -17.25 14.28
C THR A 127 -23.50 -18.44 13.32
N VAL A 128 -23.31 -19.64 13.86
CA VAL A 128 -23.24 -20.87 13.07
C VAL A 128 -24.49 -21.69 13.35
N ARG A 129 -25.23 -22.05 12.29
CA ARG A 129 -26.41 -22.91 12.36
C ARG A 129 -25.99 -24.35 12.09
N ARG A 130 -26.18 -25.24 13.07
CA ARG A 130 -25.94 -26.69 12.90
C ARG A 130 -27.23 -27.47 13.13
N PHE A 131 -27.66 -28.16 12.07
CA PHE A 131 -28.84 -29.03 11.96
C PHE A 131 -30.18 -28.36 12.36
N PHE A 132 -30.36 -27.85 13.58
CA PHE A 132 -31.49 -26.99 13.98
C PHE A 132 -31.16 -25.99 15.11
N LYS A 133 -29.94 -25.98 15.66
CA LYS A 133 -29.52 -25.07 16.73
C LYS A 133 -28.63 -23.95 16.20
N VAL A 134 -28.93 -22.74 16.64
CA VAL A 134 -28.15 -21.53 16.37
C VAL A 134 -27.15 -21.37 17.52
N LYS A 135 -25.84 -21.43 17.23
CA LYS A 135 -24.78 -21.16 18.22
C LYS A 135 -24.08 -19.85 17.88
N LYS A 136 -23.98 -18.97 18.88
CA LYS A 136 -23.17 -17.74 18.82
C LYS A 136 -21.74 -18.06 19.22
N HIS A 137 -20.79 -17.68 18.38
CA HIS A 137 -19.36 -17.74 18.65
C HIS A 137 -18.80 -16.33 18.69
N VAL A 138 -17.93 -16.05 19.66
CA VAL A 138 -17.27 -14.76 19.84
C VAL A 138 -15.77 -15.00 19.86
N ILE A 139 -15.04 -14.40 18.94
CA ILE A 139 -13.58 -14.32 18.97
C ILE A 139 -13.24 -12.97 19.59
N LYS A 140 -12.43 -12.99 20.65
CA LYS A 140 -12.09 -11.77 21.39
C LYS A 140 -11.14 -10.88 20.59
N ALA A 141 -11.26 -9.57 20.75
CA ALA A 141 -10.37 -8.59 20.13
C ALA A 141 -8.88 -8.91 20.36
N GLU A 142 -8.49 -9.37 21.55
CA GLU A 142 -7.10 -9.73 21.86
C GLU A 142 -6.59 -10.91 21.02
N GLU A 143 -7.43 -11.91 20.76
CA GLU A 143 -7.07 -13.07 19.93
C GLU A 143 -6.86 -12.64 18.47
N VAL A 144 -7.71 -11.73 17.97
CA VAL A 144 -7.56 -11.16 16.63
C VAL A 144 -6.26 -10.35 16.54
N LYS A 145 -5.97 -9.53 17.55
CA LYS A 145 -4.73 -8.75 17.64
C LYS A 145 -3.50 -9.66 17.60
N GLU A 146 -3.48 -10.73 18.39
CA GLU A 146 -2.34 -11.67 18.41
C GLU A 146 -2.14 -12.33 17.03
N MET A 147 -3.22 -12.71 16.36
CA MET A 147 -3.17 -13.27 15.01
C MET A 147 -2.57 -12.27 14.01
N ASP A 148 -3.01 -11.02 14.02
CA ASP A 148 -2.52 -9.98 13.11
C ASP A 148 -1.05 -9.62 13.37
N VAL A 149 -0.64 -9.57 14.63
CA VAL A 149 0.76 -9.39 15.03
C VAL A 149 1.62 -10.52 14.49
N ARG A 150 1.18 -11.78 14.65
CA ARG A 150 1.90 -12.95 14.16
C ARG A 150 1.99 -12.95 12.62
N ILE A 151 0.92 -12.58 11.93
CA ILE A 151 0.90 -12.47 10.46
C ILE A 151 1.87 -11.37 10.00
N SER A 152 1.82 -10.19 10.62
CA SER A 152 2.65 -9.04 10.25
C SER A 152 4.13 -9.30 10.48
N THR A 153 4.48 -9.97 11.59
CA THR A 153 5.85 -10.41 11.89
C THR A 153 6.36 -11.36 10.81
N ARG A 154 5.58 -12.37 10.43
CA ARG A 154 5.94 -13.30 9.34
C ARG A 154 6.07 -12.60 7.99
N ILE A 155 5.27 -11.57 7.73
CA ILE A 155 5.39 -10.76 6.51
C ILE A 155 6.72 -10.00 6.52
N ALA A 156 7.11 -9.41 7.66
CA ALA A 156 8.39 -8.72 7.81
C ALA A 156 9.58 -9.67 7.56
N GLU A 157 9.57 -10.85 8.18
CA GLU A 157 10.58 -11.89 7.97
C GLU A 157 10.68 -12.30 6.50
N LYS A 158 9.53 -12.61 5.88
CA LYS A 158 9.48 -12.97 4.46
C LYS A 158 9.94 -11.83 3.55
N LEU A 159 9.67 -10.59 3.93
CA LEU A 159 10.11 -9.43 3.15
C LEU A 159 11.64 -9.33 3.17
N VAL A 160 12.24 -9.39 4.36
CA VAL A 160 13.70 -9.36 4.54
C VAL A 160 14.38 -10.47 3.75
N ASP A 161 13.85 -11.69 3.83
CA ASP A 161 14.36 -12.85 3.07
C ASP A 161 14.17 -12.65 1.56
N ARG A 162 12.98 -12.22 1.11
CA ARG A 162 12.65 -12.10 -0.32
C ARG A 162 13.47 -11.01 -1.03
N LEU A 163 13.76 -9.93 -0.32
CA LEU A 163 14.55 -8.81 -0.82
C LEU A 163 16.05 -8.98 -0.59
N CYS A 164 16.48 -10.12 -0.04
CA CYS A 164 17.87 -10.43 0.30
C CYS A 164 18.53 -9.35 1.18
N LEU A 165 17.78 -8.72 2.08
CA LEU A 165 18.30 -7.65 2.95
C LEU A 165 19.21 -8.19 4.07
N TYR A 166 19.24 -9.51 4.24
CA TYR A 166 20.04 -10.20 5.25
C TYR A 166 20.64 -11.47 4.66
N ASP A 167 21.94 -11.67 4.84
CA ASP A 167 22.60 -12.94 4.56
C ASP A 167 22.71 -13.77 5.84
N LYS A 168 21.96 -14.86 5.88
CA LYS A 168 21.95 -15.83 6.99
C LYS A 168 23.30 -16.50 7.22
N LYS A 169 24.15 -16.63 6.17
CA LYS A 169 25.44 -17.32 6.29
C LYS A 169 26.50 -16.47 6.97
N SER A 170 26.57 -15.20 6.60
CA SER A 170 27.52 -14.23 7.15
C SER A 170 26.96 -13.46 8.35
N ASN A 171 25.65 -13.60 8.64
CA ASN A 171 24.94 -12.85 9.66
C ASN A 171 25.06 -11.31 9.46
N THR A 172 25.06 -10.86 8.21
CA THR A 172 25.18 -9.44 7.86
C THR A 172 23.98 -8.91 7.12
N ILE A 173 23.62 -7.65 7.38
CA ILE A 173 22.70 -6.90 6.54
C ILE A 173 23.41 -6.65 5.21
N ASN A 174 22.78 -7.06 4.12
CA ASN A 174 23.32 -6.81 2.79
C ASN A 174 22.92 -5.40 2.37
N PRO A 175 23.87 -4.49 2.11
CA PRO A 175 23.56 -3.28 1.38
C PRO A 175 23.30 -3.68 -0.07
N ALA A 176 22.09 -4.17 -0.35
CA ALA A 176 21.71 -4.46 -1.72
C ALA A 176 21.77 -3.13 -2.50
N PRO A 177 22.39 -3.10 -3.70
CA PRO A 177 22.26 -1.95 -4.57
C PRO A 177 20.79 -1.81 -4.96
N ILE A 178 20.20 -0.73 -4.48
CA ILE A 178 18.81 -0.39 -4.66
C ILE A 178 18.77 0.85 -5.55
N ASN A 179 18.19 0.71 -6.74
CA ASN A 179 17.85 1.86 -7.56
C ASN A 179 16.46 2.35 -7.15
N VAL A 180 16.37 3.64 -6.81
CA VAL A 180 15.14 4.31 -6.41
C VAL A 180 14.82 5.43 -7.39
N GLU A 181 13.67 5.31 -8.03
CA GLU A 181 13.11 6.35 -8.91
C GLU A 181 11.85 6.93 -8.26
N ARG A 182 11.57 8.20 -8.54
CA ARG A 182 10.48 8.96 -7.91
C ARG A 182 9.39 9.28 -8.92
N TYR A 183 8.16 8.88 -8.61
CA TYR A 183 6.99 9.06 -9.46
C TYR A 183 5.77 9.58 -8.69
N ASN A 184 4.83 10.17 -9.41
CA ASN A 184 3.44 10.26 -8.97
C ASN A 184 2.69 9.06 -9.52
N VAL A 185 1.93 8.38 -8.66
CA VAL A 185 1.10 7.23 -9.05
C VAL A 185 -0.36 7.49 -8.74
N LEU A 186 -1.25 6.93 -9.55
CA LEU A 186 -2.67 7.09 -9.36
C LEU A 186 -3.13 6.09 -8.30
N VAL A 187 -3.64 6.60 -7.19
CA VAL A 187 -4.33 5.83 -6.18
C VAL A 187 -5.81 5.98 -6.41
N TYR A 188 -6.53 4.86 -6.30
CA TYR A 188 -7.99 4.87 -6.22
C TYR A 188 -8.43 4.39 -4.85
N ILE A 189 -9.52 4.98 -4.37
CA ILE A 189 -10.16 4.65 -3.10
C ILE A 189 -11.63 4.46 -3.38
N ASP A 190 -12.14 3.29 -3.02
CA ASP A 190 -13.56 2.99 -3.09
C ASP A 190 -14.34 3.82 -2.06
N PRO A 191 -15.55 4.33 -2.38
CA PRO A 191 -16.35 5.16 -1.48
C PRO A 191 -16.64 4.50 -0.12
N ASP A 192 -16.80 3.17 -0.07
CA ASP A 192 -17.07 2.45 1.18
C ASP A 192 -15.78 2.14 1.96
N LEU A 193 -14.62 2.48 1.40
CA LEU A 193 -13.29 2.28 1.99
C LEU A 193 -13.00 0.81 2.28
N LEU A 194 -13.64 -0.06 1.51
CA LEU A 194 -13.42 -1.50 1.57
C LEU A 194 -12.23 -1.89 0.70
N THR A 195 -12.03 -1.17 -0.41
CA THR A 195 -10.93 -1.40 -1.33
C THR A 195 -10.22 -0.12 -1.71
N SER A 196 -8.92 -0.25 -1.96
CA SER A 196 -8.08 0.82 -2.46
C SER A 196 -6.82 0.21 -3.02
N GLY A 197 -6.12 0.96 -3.85
CA GLY A 197 -4.89 0.49 -4.45
C GLY A 197 -4.26 1.46 -5.42
N ILE A 198 -3.12 1.03 -5.94
CA ILE A 198 -2.31 1.81 -6.87
C ILE A 198 -2.59 1.30 -8.28
N ALA A 199 -3.05 2.17 -9.16
CA ALA A 199 -3.22 1.88 -10.58
C ALA A 199 -1.90 2.12 -11.33
N VAL A 200 -1.46 1.10 -12.08
CA VAL A 200 -0.26 1.14 -12.91
C VAL A 200 -0.52 0.37 -14.20
N GLY A 201 -0.47 1.08 -15.33
CA GLY A 201 -0.86 0.55 -16.64
C GLY A 201 -2.25 -0.06 -16.61
N ARG A 202 -2.34 -1.35 -16.95
CA ARG A 202 -3.59 -2.15 -16.92
C ARG A 202 -3.75 -2.99 -15.66
N HIS A 203 -3.18 -2.54 -14.56
CA HIS A 203 -3.23 -3.26 -13.29
C HIS A 203 -3.63 -2.33 -12.16
N VAL A 204 -4.30 -2.93 -11.18
CA VAL A 204 -4.60 -2.31 -9.90
C VAL A 204 -3.96 -3.17 -8.82
N LEU A 205 -3.00 -2.59 -8.12
CA LEU A 205 -2.28 -3.21 -7.03
C LEU A 205 -3.06 -2.92 -5.75
N GLU A 206 -3.84 -3.90 -5.30
CA GLU A 206 -4.69 -3.72 -4.12
C GLU A 206 -3.88 -3.55 -2.83
N VAL A 207 -4.21 -2.53 -2.06
CA VAL A 207 -3.54 -2.15 -0.82
C VAL A 207 -4.58 -1.78 0.23
N LYS A 208 -5.21 -2.79 0.86
CA LYS A 208 -6.23 -2.59 1.90
C LYS A 208 -5.79 -1.64 3.04
N ALA A 209 -4.49 -1.57 3.31
CA ALA A 209 -3.94 -0.66 4.31
C ALA A 209 -4.21 0.83 3.99
N TYR A 210 -4.28 1.25 2.71
CA TYR A 210 -4.61 2.62 2.33
C TYR A 210 -5.97 3.07 2.90
N ALA A 211 -7.00 2.25 2.72
CA ALA A 211 -8.34 2.59 3.19
C ALA A 211 -8.41 2.66 4.72
N ARG A 212 -7.60 1.85 5.41
CA ARG A 212 -7.44 1.93 6.86
C ARG A 212 -6.75 3.21 7.29
N PHE A 213 -5.66 3.62 6.60
CA PHE A 213 -4.96 4.86 6.89
C PHE A 213 -5.85 6.10 6.69
N ILE A 214 -6.31 6.31 5.45
CA ILE A 214 -7.72 6.58 5.16
C ILE A 214 -8.58 7.11 6.32
N LYS A 215 -9.33 6.12 6.82
CA LYS A 215 -10.26 6.19 7.92
C LYS A 215 -9.62 6.63 9.22
N LYS A 216 -8.44 6.09 9.59
CA LYS A 216 -7.81 6.34 10.89
C LYS A 216 -7.38 7.79 11.06
N PHE A 217 -6.84 8.39 10.01
CA PHE A 217 -6.29 9.75 10.04
C PHE A 217 -7.27 10.81 9.53
N ASN A 218 -8.53 10.43 9.27
CA ASN A 218 -9.59 11.30 8.77
C ASN A 218 -9.16 12.13 7.55
N LEU A 219 -8.44 11.51 6.60
CA LEU A 219 -7.81 12.22 5.50
C LEU A 219 -8.75 12.49 4.32
N TYR A 220 -10.04 12.18 4.43
CA TYR A 220 -11.02 12.34 3.35
C TYR A 220 -11.03 13.72 2.73
N SER A 221 -10.86 14.76 3.55
CA SER A 221 -10.82 16.16 3.09
C SER A 221 -9.66 16.44 2.14
N LEU A 222 -8.55 15.71 2.25
CA LEU A 222 -7.41 15.82 1.34
C LEU A 222 -7.70 15.19 -0.03
N PHE A 223 -8.65 14.25 -0.07
CA PHE A 223 -9.05 13.53 -1.27
C PHE A 223 -10.34 14.09 -1.88
N SER A 224 -11.09 14.92 -1.16
CA SER A 224 -12.35 15.50 -1.64
C SER A 224 -12.12 16.69 -2.57
N LEU A 225 -11.99 16.42 -3.86
CA LEU A 225 -12.60 17.30 -4.86
C LEU A 225 -13.90 16.63 -5.30
N ARG A 226 -14.99 17.42 -5.40
CA ARG A 226 -16.23 16.96 -6.04
C ARG A 226 -15.86 16.26 -7.35
N PRO A 227 -16.46 15.12 -7.71
CA PRO A 227 -16.26 14.55 -9.03
C PRO A 227 -16.50 15.66 -10.06
N PRO A 228 -15.65 15.81 -11.10
CA PRO A 228 -15.96 16.74 -12.16
C PRO A 228 -17.36 16.37 -12.66
N LYS A 229 -18.27 17.33 -12.70
CA LYS A 229 -19.52 17.16 -13.44
C LYS A 229 -19.08 16.74 -14.83
N LEU A 230 -19.33 15.49 -15.20
CA LEU A 230 -19.26 15.05 -16.58
C LEU A 230 -20.20 15.97 -17.34
N SER A 231 -19.66 16.99 -18.01
CA SER A 231 -20.45 17.81 -18.91
C SER A 231 -20.81 16.90 -20.06
N THR A 232 -22.00 16.32 -20.01
CA THR A 232 -22.68 15.83 -21.20
C THR A 232 -23.07 17.06 -22.02
N SER A 233 -22.11 17.67 -22.71
CA SER A 233 -22.42 18.49 -23.88
C SER A 233 -22.56 17.53 -25.05
N ILE A 234 -23.73 16.89 -25.12
CA ILE A 234 -24.27 16.46 -26.39
C ILE A 234 -24.67 17.76 -27.09
N HIS A 235 -23.89 18.18 -28.07
CA HIS A 235 -24.36 19.12 -29.07
C HIS A 235 -24.50 18.38 -30.39
N HIS A 236 -25.72 18.49 -30.91
CA HIS A 236 -26.22 18.07 -32.21
C HIS A 236 -25.32 18.49 -33.37
#